data_AF-A0A183DTJ5-F1
#
_entry.id   AF-A0A183DTJ5-F1
#
_cell.length_a   1.000
_cell.length_b   1.000
_cell.length_c   1.000
_cell.angle_alpha   90.00
_cell.angle_beta   90.00
_cell.angle_gamma   90.00
#
_symmetry.space_group_name_H-M   'P 1'
#
loop_
_entity.id
_entity.type
_entity.pdbx_description
1 polymer ?
#
loop_
_entity_poly.entity_id
_entity_poly.type
_entity_poly.pdbx_seq_one_letter_code
_entity_poly.pdbx_strand_id
1 'polypeptide(L)'
;MSTSRTTTIYKLNFDSTVPSISLMRKLNICGTQLLFTSSSLFIATGSFKICVLRFDDHTIEENPEVITERENAGEIVRLHSNMNETSFVMLTTRNELFILDLDEKCSSG
;
A
#
# COMPACT_ATOMS: atom_id res chain seq x y z
N MET A 1 -5.30 -23.71 26.47
CA MET A 1 -5.14 -23.37 25.04
C MET A 1 -5.74 -21.99 24.84
N SER A 2 -4.94 -21.01 24.38
CA SER A 2 -5.45 -19.66 24.11
C SER A 2 -6.02 -19.63 22.68
N THR A 3 -7.33 -19.51 22.56
CA THR A 3 -7.99 -19.31 21.26
C THR A 3 -7.91 -17.84 20.91
N SER A 4 -6.98 -17.46 20.04
CA SER A 4 -6.91 -16.11 19.48
C SER A 4 -8.21 -15.83 18.73
N ARG A 5 -9.02 -14.88 19.20
CA ARG A 5 -10.17 -14.36 18.45
C ARG A 5 -9.66 -13.33 17.46
N THR A 6 -9.82 -13.61 16.17
CA THR A 6 -9.60 -12.63 15.11
C THR A 6 -10.94 -11.98 14.75
N THR A 7 -10.98 -10.65 14.74
CA THR A 7 -12.13 -9.88 14.25
C THR A 7 -11.75 -9.22 12.94
N THR A 8 -12.45 -9.55 11.86
CA THR A 8 -12.27 -8.89 10.56
C THR A 8 -13.05 -7.58 10.56
N ILE A 9 -12.34 -6.44 10.53
CA ILE A 9 -12.95 -5.11 10.56
C ILE A 9 -13.30 -4.63 9.13
N TYR A 10 -12.56 -5.11 8.13
CA TYR A 10 -12.79 -4.84 6.72
C TYR A 10 -12.44 -6.07 5.88
N LYS A 11 -13.29 -6.43 4.91
CA LYS A 11 -13.06 -7.53 3.97
C LYS A 11 -13.31 -7.01 2.56
N LEU A 12 -12.28 -7.07 1.71
CA LEU A 12 -12.48 -6.91 0.27
C LEU A 12 -13.36 -8.05 -0.23
N ASN A 13 -14.58 -7.74 -0.65
CA ASN A 13 -15.50 -8.72 -1.17
C ASN A 13 -15.31 -8.85 -2.69
N PHE A 14 -14.80 -10.00 -3.14
CA PHE A 14 -14.51 -10.27 -4.55
C PHE A 14 -15.73 -10.75 -5.35
N ASP A 15 -16.85 -11.02 -4.67
CA ASP A 15 -18.10 -11.54 -5.23
C ASP A 15 -19.13 -10.46 -5.61
N SER A 16 -18.69 -9.19 -5.72
CA SER A 16 -19.51 -8.10 -6.30
C SER A 16 -19.70 -8.34 -7.80
N THR A 17 -20.89 -8.05 -8.33
CA THR A 17 -21.18 -8.09 -9.79
C THR A 17 -20.35 -7.11 -10.61
N VAL A 18 -19.50 -6.30 -9.97
CA VAL A 18 -18.42 -5.54 -10.60
C VAL A 18 -17.10 -6.06 -9.99
N PRO A 19 -16.28 -6.80 -10.75
CA PRO A 19 -15.24 -7.63 -10.17
C PRO A 19 -14.13 -6.81 -9.52
N SER A 20 -13.91 -7.07 -8.24
CA SER A 20 -12.89 -6.50 -7.36
C SER A 20 -11.47 -7.08 -7.61
N ILE A 21 -11.33 -8.01 -8.56
CA ILE A 21 -10.05 -8.40 -9.20
C ILE A 21 -9.65 -7.37 -10.28
N SER A 22 -10.59 -6.53 -10.71
CA SER A 22 -10.35 -5.50 -11.73
C SER A 22 -9.42 -4.40 -11.27
N LEU A 23 -9.21 -4.18 -9.96
CA LEU A 23 -8.39 -3.06 -9.52
C LEU A 23 -6.92 -3.26 -9.95
N MET A 24 -6.27 -4.36 -9.59
CA MET A 24 -4.89 -4.65 -10.03
C MET A 24 -4.77 -4.79 -11.56
N ARG A 25 -5.79 -5.33 -12.24
CA ARG A 25 -5.82 -5.39 -13.71
C ARG A 25 -6.00 -4.01 -14.36
N LYS A 26 -6.72 -3.08 -13.72
CA LYS A 26 -6.91 -1.69 -14.18
C LYS A 26 -5.65 -0.86 -14.00
N LEU A 27 -4.95 -1.03 -12.88
CA LEU A 27 -3.78 -0.21 -12.53
C LEU A 27 -2.53 -0.55 -13.34
N ASN A 28 -2.51 -1.66 -14.09
CA ASN A 28 -1.34 -2.16 -14.82
C ASN A 28 -0.07 -2.23 -13.95
N ILE A 29 -0.21 -2.67 -12.69
CA ILE A 29 0.89 -2.76 -11.72
C ILE A 29 1.04 -4.20 -11.21
N CYS A 30 2.28 -4.67 -11.18
CA CYS A 30 2.65 -5.92 -10.51
C CYS A 30 3.10 -5.61 -9.08
N GLY A 31 2.21 -5.83 -8.11
CA GLY A 31 2.47 -5.58 -6.69
C GLY A 31 3.19 -6.77 -6.03
N THR A 32 4.28 -6.50 -5.30
CA THR A 32 5.04 -7.48 -4.50
C THR A 32 4.58 -7.51 -3.05
N GLN A 33 4.13 -6.38 -2.50
CA GLN A 33 3.51 -6.25 -1.18
C GLN A 33 2.36 -5.25 -1.22
N LEU A 34 1.37 -5.47 -0.36
CA LEU A 34 0.21 -4.59 -0.19
C LEU A 34 0.10 -4.21 1.29
N LEU A 35 -0.17 -2.94 1.55
CA LEU A 35 -0.48 -2.44 2.88
C LEU A 35 -1.79 -1.67 2.81
N PHE A 36 -2.80 -2.23 3.46
CA PHE A 36 -4.11 -1.60 3.63
C PHE A 36 -4.11 -0.79 4.91
N THR A 37 -4.55 0.46 4.80
CA THR A 37 -4.79 1.35 5.93
C THR A 37 -6.26 1.77 5.96
N SER A 38 -6.59 2.71 6.85
CA SER A 38 -7.97 3.17 7.00
C SER A 38 -8.46 3.99 5.81
N SER A 39 -7.55 4.73 5.17
CA SER A 39 -7.85 5.66 4.08
C SER A 39 -7.13 5.30 2.77
N SER A 40 -6.18 4.36 2.78
CA SER A 40 -5.31 4.12 1.62
C SER A 40 -4.96 2.64 1.40
N LEU A 41 -4.59 2.32 0.16
CA LEU A 41 -3.89 1.11 -0.22
C LEU A 41 -2.52 1.48 -0.79
N PHE A 42 -1.47 1.07 -0.10
CA PHE A 42 -0.09 1.17 -0.57
C PHE A 42 0.31 -0.12 -1.28
N ILE A 43 0.87 0.03 -2.48
CA ILE A 43 1.26 -1.06 -3.37
C ILE A 43 2.76 -0.94 -3.61
N ALA A 44 3.54 -1.85 -3.02
CA ALA A 44 4.94 -1.98 -3.38
C ALA A 44 5.08 -2.80 -4.67
N THR A 45 5.98 -2.43 -5.57
CA THR A 45 6.23 -3.14 -6.84
C THR A 45 7.65 -3.73 -6.92
N GLY A 46 7.95 -4.43 -8.02
CA GLY A 46 9.22 -5.15 -8.25
C GLY A 46 10.50 -4.29 -8.36
N SER A 47 10.48 -3.01 -8.02
CA SER A 47 11.63 -2.11 -8.17
C SER A 47 11.66 -0.97 -7.15
N PHE A 48 11.68 -1.30 -5.84
CA PHE A 48 11.55 -0.36 -4.71
C PHE A 48 10.69 0.86 -5.06
N LYS A 49 9.43 0.60 -5.34
CA LYS A 49 8.47 1.62 -5.75
C LYS A 49 7.21 1.40 -4.96
N ILE A 50 6.69 2.47 -4.37
CA ILE A 50 5.41 2.43 -3.66
C ILE A 50 4.46 3.35 -4.39
N CYS A 51 3.34 2.77 -4.81
CA CYS A 51 2.18 3.52 -5.29
C CYS A 51 1.13 3.57 -4.18
N VAL A 52 0.32 4.62 -4.15
CA VAL A 52 -0.81 4.78 -3.23
C VAL A 52 -2.11 4.95 -4.00
N LEU A 53 -3.15 4.29 -3.51
CA LEU A 53 -4.53 4.58 -3.83
C LEU A 53 -5.19 5.12 -2.57
N ARG A 54 -5.74 6.33 -2.65
CA ARG A 54 -6.56 6.89 -1.57
C ARG A 54 -8.01 6.49 -1.79
N PHE A 55 -8.73 6.26 -0.70
CA PHE A 55 -10.15 5.89 -0.69
C PHE A 55 -11.06 7.10 -0.46
N ASP A 56 -10.52 8.31 -0.61
CA ASP A 56 -11.26 9.55 -0.44
C ASP A 56 -12.50 9.56 -1.38
N ASP A 57 -13.66 9.97 -0.85
CA ASP A 57 -14.92 10.11 -1.58
C ASP A 57 -15.47 8.84 -2.28
N HIS A 58 -15.09 7.63 -1.82
CA HIS A 58 -15.55 6.35 -2.38
C HIS A 58 -15.20 6.13 -3.86
N THR A 59 -14.35 6.97 -4.44
CA THR A 59 -13.82 6.79 -5.79
C THR A 59 -12.42 6.20 -5.68
N ILE A 60 -12.17 5.14 -6.43
CA ILE A 60 -10.81 4.59 -6.53
C ILE A 60 -10.20 5.22 -7.77
N GLU A 61 -9.14 6.01 -7.59
CA GLU A 61 -8.40 6.59 -8.71
C GLU A 61 -7.90 5.48 -9.65
N GLU A 62 -8.05 5.72 -10.96
CA GLU A 62 -7.62 4.75 -11.98
C GLU A 62 -6.09 4.69 -12.13
N ASN A 63 -5.38 5.71 -11.65
CA ASN A 63 -3.92 5.80 -11.70
C ASN A 63 -3.41 6.05 -10.28
N PRO A 64 -2.66 5.10 -9.69
CA PRO A 64 -2.17 5.26 -8.34
C PRO A 64 -0.97 6.22 -8.34
N GLU A 65 -0.94 7.12 -7.37
CA GLU A 65 0.16 8.06 -7.20
C GLU A 65 1.43 7.32 -6.78
N VAL A 66 2.56 7.63 -7.40
CA VAL A 66 3.87 7.10 -6.97
C VAL A 66 4.44 8.01 -5.89
N ILE A 67 4.48 7.53 -4.65
CA ILE A 67 5.00 8.29 -3.50
C ILE A 67 6.51 8.12 -3.30
N THR A 68 7.07 7.01 -3.77
CA THR A 68 8.52 6.80 -3.77
C THR A 68 8.93 5.81 -4.85
N GLU A 69 10.12 6.02 -5.39
CA GLU A 69 10.78 5.11 -6.33
C GLU A 69 12.29 5.20 -6.12
N ARG A 70 12.96 4.05 -6.03
CA ARG A 70 14.41 3.99 -5.85
C ARG A 70 15.03 2.88 -6.67
N GLU A 71 15.97 3.25 -7.52
CA GLU A 71 16.75 2.28 -8.25
C GLU A 71 17.73 1.51 -7.34
N ASN A 72 18.02 0.26 -7.69
CA ASN A 72 19.03 -0.57 -7.04
C ASN A 72 18.82 -0.88 -5.54
N ALA A 73 17.65 -0.62 -4.96
CA ALA A 73 17.33 -1.02 -3.58
C ALA A 73 16.76 -2.45 -3.46
N GLY A 74 16.47 -3.11 -4.60
CA GLY A 74 15.82 -4.42 -4.65
C GLY A 74 14.30 -4.32 -4.52
N GLU A 75 13.64 -5.47 -4.35
CA GLU A 75 12.19 -5.54 -4.19
C GLU A 75 11.83 -5.41 -2.72
N ILE A 76 10.73 -4.72 -2.40
CA ILE A 76 10.21 -4.64 -1.04
C ILE A 76 9.54 -5.98 -0.70
N VAL A 77 10.00 -6.63 0.37
CA VAL A 77 9.47 -7.93 0.87
C VAL A 77 8.69 -7.81 2.17
N ARG A 78 8.87 -6.70 2.91
CA ARG A 78 8.02 -6.30 4.04
C ARG A 78 7.75 -4.81 3.95
N LEU A 79 6.50 -4.42 4.19
CA LEU A 79 6.05 -3.04 4.22
C LEU A 79 5.15 -2.85 5.43
N HIS A 80 5.50 -1.89 6.29
CA HIS A 80 4.72 -1.52 7.47
C HIS A 80 4.61 0.00 7.55
N SER A 81 3.46 0.51 7.97
CA SER A 81 3.30 1.93 8.34
C SER A 81 3.25 2.11 9.85
N ASN A 82 3.51 3.34 10.27
CA ASN A 82 3.07 3.83 11.57
C ASN A 82 1.54 4.05 11.60
N MET A 83 1.00 4.36 12.80
CA MET A 83 -0.45 4.43 13.04
C MET A 83 -1.17 5.54 12.26
N ASN A 84 -0.47 6.64 11.97
CA ASN A 84 -0.99 7.81 11.26
C ASN A 84 -0.59 7.84 9.79
N GLU A 85 0.00 6.76 9.27
CA GLU A 85 0.30 6.60 7.84
C GLU A 85 1.32 7.63 7.30
N THR A 86 2.12 8.25 8.18
CA THR A 86 3.13 9.27 7.81
C THR A 86 4.53 8.71 7.65
N SER A 87 4.78 7.45 8.03
CA SER A 87 6.11 6.83 7.91
C SER A 87 5.99 5.35 7.61
N PHE A 88 6.86 4.85 6.73
CA PHE A 88 6.94 3.45 6.33
C PHE A 88 8.28 2.83 6.68
N VAL A 89 8.23 1.62 7.22
CA VAL A 89 9.38 0.73 7.37
C VAL A 89 9.33 -0.34 6.29
N MET A 90 10.40 -0.45 5.53
CA MET A 90 10.51 -1.37 4.39
C MET A 90 11.74 -2.27 4.51
N LEU A 91 11.56 -3.58 4.33
CA LEU A 91 12.66 -4.54 4.16
C LEU A 91 12.74 -4.95 2.70
N THR A 92 13.95 -5.03 2.14
CA THR A 92 14.16 -5.42 0.73
C THR A 92 14.77 -6.80 0.55
N THR A 93 14.76 -7.33 -0.67
CA THR A 93 15.48 -8.56 -1.07
C THR A 93 17.00 -8.46 -0.91
N ARG A 94 17.54 -7.25 -0.74
CA ARG A 94 18.96 -7.01 -0.45
C ARG A 94 19.27 -7.02 1.05
N ASN A 95 18.27 -7.32 1.90
CA ASN A 95 18.34 -7.24 3.36
C ASN A 95 18.62 -5.82 3.89
N GLU A 96 18.22 -4.80 3.14
CA GLU A 96 18.30 -3.42 3.57
C GLU A 96 16.98 -3.01 4.22
N LEU A 97 17.08 -2.26 5.32
CA LEU A 97 15.93 -1.68 6.02
C LEU A 97 15.88 -0.18 5.75
N PHE A 98 14.76 0.31 5.25
CA PHE A 98 14.53 1.71 4.95
C PHE A 98 13.39 2.28 5.78
N ILE A 99 13.52 3.55 6.13
CA ILE A 99 12.45 4.38 6.66
C ILE A 99 12.14 5.43 5.61
N LEU A 100 10.87 5.53 5.20
CA LEU A 100 10.35 6.60 4.36
C LEU A 100 9.41 7.44 5.22
N ASP A 101 9.75 8.70 5.42
CA ASP A 101 8.83 9.68 5.99
C ASP A 101 8.08 10.38 4.86
N LEU A 102 6.76 10.34 4.91
CA LEU A 102 5.91 11.17 4.06
C LEU A 102 5.84 12.55 4.72
N ASP A 103 6.64 13.50 4.20
CA ASP A 103 6.48 14.89 4.58
C ASP A 103 5.03 15.32 4.35
N GLU A 104 4.41 15.98 5.34
CA GLU A 104 3.14 16.69 5.19
C GLU A 104 3.29 17.85 4.18
N LYS A 105 3.46 17.57 2.90
CA LYS A 105 3.19 18.56 1.85
C LYS A 105 1.69 18.64 1.62
N CYS A 106 0.95 19.13 2.63
CA CYS A 106 -0.39 19.69 2.48
C CYS A 106 -0.86 20.45 3.74
N SER A 107 0.00 21.29 4.30
CA SER A 107 -0.42 22.39 5.20
C SER A 107 -0.05 23.74 4.57
N SER A 108 -0.49 23.96 3.34
CA SER A 108 -0.51 25.30 2.73
C SER A 108 -1.97 25.64 2.41
N GLY A 109 -2.61 26.27 3.38
CA GLY A 109 -3.86 27.03 3.27
C GLY A 109 -3.73 28.26 4.14
#